data_AF-A0A848Y934-F1
#
_entry.id   AF-A0A848Y934-F1
#
_cell.length_a   1.000
_cell.length_b   1.000
_cell.length_c   1.000
_cell.angle_alpha   90.00
_cell.angle_beta   90.00
_cell.angle_gamma   90.00
#
_symmetry.space_group_name_H-M   'P 1'
#
loop_
_entity.id
_entity.type
_entity.pdbx_description
1 polymer ?
#
loop_
_entity_poly.entity_id
_entity_poly.type
_entity_poly.pdbx_seq_one_letter_code
_entity_poly.pdbx_strand_id
1 'polypeptide(L)'
;MNLSLEFSPILPMEALVVLGLAALAIMLLAILKRARGAWLRFAATAAVFLALLNPIARDEVRTILPDVAVVVTDLSQSQTIDGRSERAVETGRQLKADLKTAKDLQVKYVTVRPDPVPNDEGTQLFKALNEALSDVPPERFAGAVLITDGQVHD
;
A
#
# COMPACT_ATOMS: atom_id res chain seq x y z
N MET A 1 -11.85 -7.16 9.70
CA MET A 1 -12.53 -8.13 8.80
C MET A 1 -13.32 -7.30 7.82
N ASN A 2 -12.80 -7.12 6.59
CA ASN A 2 -13.50 -6.39 5.54
C ASN A 2 -14.05 -7.43 4.57
N LEU A 3 -15.28 -7.87 4.81
CA LEU A 3 -15.97 -8.81 3.93
C LEU A 3 -16.56 -8.02 2.76
N SER A 4 -16.05 -8.28 1.55
CA SER A 4 -16.60 -7.73 0.30
C SER A 4 -17.43 -8.79 -0.42
N LEU A 5 -18.58 -8.38 -0.95
CA LEU A 5 -19.45 -9.21 -1.79
C LEU A 5 -19.36 -8.69 -3.21
N GLU A 6 -18.78 -9.50 -4.09
CA GLU A 6 -18.65 -9.22 -5.51
C GLU A 6 -19.55 -10.16 -6.30
N PHE A 7 -20.14 -9.67 -7.39
CA PHE A 7 -20.92 -10.48 -8.33
C PHE A 7 -20.13 -10.63 -9.60
N SER A 8 -19.87 -11.88 -10.02
CA SER A 8 -19.14 -12.19 -11.24
C SER A 8 -20.00 -13.06 -12.15
N PRO A 9 -21.00 -12.47 -12.83
CA PRO A 9 -22.02 -13.20 -13.56
C PRO A 9 -21.42 -14.02 -14.71
N ILE A 10 -21.86 -15.27 -14.85
CA ILE A 10 -21.36 -16.18 -15.89
C ILE A 10 -21.85 -15.75 -17.29
N LEU A 11 -23.00 -15.07 -17.34
CA LEU A 11 -23.62 -14.57 -18.55
C LEU A 11 -23.56 -13.04 -18.62
N PRO A 12 -23.63 -12.44 -19.82
CA PRO A 12 -23.81 -11.01 -19.98
C PRO A 12 -25.01 -10.51 -19.17
N MET A 13 -24.88 -9.32 -18.58
CA MET A 13 -25.89 -8.76 -17.69
C MET A 13 -27.25 -8.58 -18.38
N GLU A 14 -27.23 -8.23 -19.66
CA GLU A 14 -28.44 -8.07 -20.47
C GLU A 14 -29.19 -9.39 -20.61
N ALA A 15 -28.47 -10.49 -20.84
CA ALA A 15 -29.05 -11.82 -20.94
C ALA A 15 -29.67 -12.26 -19.60
N LEU A 16 -28.99 -11.98 -18.48
CA LEU A 16 -29.52 -12.27 -17.15
C LEU A 16 -30.78 -11.47 -16.81
N VAL A 17 -30.83 -10.19 -17.18
CA VAL A 17 -32.02 -9.36 -16.98
C VAL A 17 -33.20 -9.94 -17.77
N VAL A 18 -33.00 -10.27 -19.05
CA VAL A 18 -34.06 -10.85 -19.90
C VAL A 18 -34.53 -12.19 -19.35
N LEU A 19 -33.61 -13.10 -19.02
CA LEU A 19 -33.93 -14.40 -18.43
C LEU A 19 -34.63 -14.27 -17.08
N GLY A 20 -34.15 -13.35 -16.24
CA GLY A 20 -34.71 -13.10 -14.92
C GLY A 20 -36.14 -12.58 -14.99
N LEU A 21 -36.41 -11.62 -15.88
CA LEU A 21 -37.77 -11.11 -16.11
C LEU A 21 -38.71 -12.20 -16.64
N ALA A 22 -38.26 -12.99 -17.62
CA ALA A 22 -39.06 -14.09 -18.16
C ALA A 22 -39.36 -15.16 -17.10
N ALA A 23 -38.36 -15.58 -16.33
CA ALA A 23 -38.52 -16.53 -15.24
C ALA A 23 -39.48 -16.00 -14.17
N LEU A 24 -39.34 -14.74 -13.77
CA LEU A 24 -40.22 -14.10 -12.79
C LEU A 24 -41.67 -14.06 -13.26
N ALA A 25 -41.92 -13.69 -14.52
CA ALA A 25 -43.26 -13.66 -15.10
C ALA A 25 -43.92 -15.05 -15.09
N ILE A 26 -43.20 -16.09 -15.50
CA ILE A 26 -43.69 -17.48 -15.49
C ILE A 26 -44.00 -17.92 -14.06
N MET A 27 -43.12 -17.62 -13.11
CA MET A 27 -43.29 -18.00 -11.71
C MET A 27 -44.47 -17.29 -11.05
N LEU A 28 -44.65 -15.99 -11.29
CA LEU A 28 -45.80 -15.23 -10.80
C LEU A 28 -47.10 -15.83 -11.34
N LEU A 29 -47.19 -16.12 -12.63
CA LEU A 29 -48.37 -16.77 -13.23
C LEU A 29 -48.64 -18.15 -12.61
N ALA A 30 -47.61 -18.95 -12.36
CA ALA A 30 -47.74 -20.26 -11.74
C ALA A 30 -48.26 -20.18 -10.29
N ILE A 31 -47.80 -19.19 -9.52
CA ILE A 31 -48.26 -18.93 -8.15
C ILE A 31 -49.70 -18.42 -8.15
N LEU A 32 -50.04 -17.46 -9.03
CA LEU A 32 -51.41 -16.93 -9.17
C LEU A 32 -52.40 -18.02 -9.56
N LYS A 33 -52.00 -18.95 -10.45
CA LYS A 33 -52.80 -20.12 -10.83
C LYS A 33 -52.78 -21.25 -9.78
N ARG A 34 -52.15 -21.03 -8.62
CA ARG A 34 -52.01 -22.01 -7.52
C ARG A 34 -51.51 -23.38 -7.99
N ALA A 35 -50.57 -23.38 -8.93
CA ALA A 35 -50.01 -24.61 -9.47
C ALA A 35 -49.34 -25.42 -8.34
N ARG A 36 -49.64 -26.73 -8.28
CA ARG A 36 -49.03 -27.63 -7.28
C ARG A 36 -47.52 -27.62 -7.46
N GLY A 37 -46.78 -27.37 -6.38
CA GLY A 37 -45.31 -27.30 -6.39
C GLY A 37 -44.73 -25.98 -6.93
N ALA A 38 -45.53 -24.93 -7.12
CA ALA A 38 -45.04 -23.62 -7.58
C ALA A 38 -43.92 -23.05 -6.68
N TRP A 39 -44.05 -23.18 -5.35
CA TRP A 39 -43.02 -22.74 -4.40
C TRP A 39 -41.70 -23.51 -4.54
N LEU A 40 -41.77 -24.82 -4.78
CA LEU A 40 -40.56 -25.63 -4.99
C LEU A 40 -39.85 -25.24 -6.29
N ARG A 41 -40.63 -25.03 -7.37
CA ARG A 41 -40.10 -24.54 -8.65
C ARG A 41 -39.48 -23.16 -8.49
N PHE A 42 -40.09 -22.28 -7.70
CA PHE A 42 -39.54 -20.95 -7.42
C PHE A 42 -38.17 -21.06 -6.76
N ALA A 43 -38.06 -21.86 -5.69
CA ALA A 43 -36.81 -22.06 -4.99
C ALA A 43 -35.71 -22.64 -5.89
N ALA A 44 -36.06 -23.63 -6.72
CA ALA A 44 -35.13 -24.23 -7.67
C ALA A 44 -34.65 -23.21 -8.72
N THR A 45 -35.56 -22.45 -9.32
CA THR A 45 -35.23 -21.40 -10.29
C THR A 45 -34.38 -20.30 -9.65
N ALA A 46 -34.70 -19.88 -8.43
CA ALA A 46 -33.92 -18.90 -7.69
C ALA A 46 -32.50 -19.40 -7.38
N ALA A 47 -32.34 -20.68 -7.00
CA ALA A 47 -31.04 -21.29 -6.76
C ALA A 47 -30.18 -21.31 -8.04
N VAL A 48 -30.77 -21.67 -9.20
CA VAL A 48 -30.08 -21.61 -10.50
C VAL A 48 -29.70 -20.17 -10.84
N PHE A 49 -30.58 -19.20 -10.61
CA PHE A 49 -30.31 -17.80 -10.92
C PHE A 49 -29.19 -17.22 -10.03
N LEU A 50 -29.17 -17.57 -8.74
CA LEU A 50 -28.07 -17.24 -7.84
C LEU A 50 -26.74 -17.86 -8.29
N ALA A 51 -26.77 -19.11 -8.77
CA ALA A 51 -25.57 -19.75 -9.32
C ALA A 51 -25.06 -19.01 -10.57
N LEU A 52 -25.96 -18.50 -11.42
CA LEU A 52 -25.58 -17.71 -12.59
C LEU A 52 -25.02 -16.32 -12.24
N LEU A 53 -25.56 -15.68 -11.19
CA LEU A 53 -25.03 -14.43 -10.65
C LEU A 53 -23.65 -14.60 -10.00
N ASN A 54 -23.36 -15.81 -9.51
CA ASN A 54 -22.07 -16.21 -8.94
C ASN A 54 -21.55 -15.19 -7.90
N PRO A 55 -22.21 -15.08 -6.74
CA PRO A 55 -21.78 -14.19 -5.67
C PRO A 55 -20.51 -14.74 -5.02
N ILE A 56 -19.47 -13.92 -4.96
CA ILE A 56 -18.17 -14.26 -4.39
C ILE A 56 -17.99 -13.42 -3.12
N ALA A 57 -17.85 -14.12 -2.00
CA ALA A 57 -17.45 -13.50 -0.74
C ALA A 57 -15.92 -13.46 -0.69
N ARG A 58 -15.34 -12.27 -0.80
CA ARG A 58 -13.89 -12.05 -0.75
C ARG A 58 -13.55 -11.41 0.59
N ASP A 59 -12.82 -12.15 1.42
CA ASP A 59 -12.20 -11.63 2.64
C ASP A 59 -10.83 -11.05 2.28
N GLU A 60 -10.72 -9.72 2.31
CA GLU A 60 -9.51 -9.04 1.90
C GLU A 60 -8.57 -8.86 3.11
N VAL A 61 -7.60 -9.75 3.26
CA VAL A 61 -6.52 -9.61 4.25
C VAL A 61 -5.47 -8.66 3.68
N ARG A 62 -5.58 -7.37 4.01
CA ARG A 62 -4.54 -6.37 3.69
C ARG A 62 -3.50 -6.34 4.80
N THR A 63 -2.30 -6.84 4.51
CA THR A 63 -1.13 -6.63 5.37
C THR A 63 -0.48 -5.31 4.94
N ILE A 64 -0.62 -4.26 5.75
CA ILE A 64 0.07 -2.98 5.51
C ILE A 64 1.56 -3.23 5.81
N LEU A 65 2.40 -3.13 4.79
CA LEU A 65 3.85 -3.12 4.98
C LEU A 65 4.25 -1.69 5.38
N PRO A 66 5.08 -1.52 6.42
CA PRO A 66 5.55 -0.20 6.80
C PRO A 66 6.43 0.40 5.71
N ASP A 67 6.26 1.69 5.46
CA ASP A 67 7.06 2.45 4.53
C ASP A 67 8.46 2.70 5.09
N VAL A 68 9.42 3.05 4.25
CA VAL A 68 10.82 3.26 4.61
C VAL A 68 11.20 4.72 4.37
N ALA A 69 11.67 5.38 5.42
CA ALA A 69 12.33 6.68 5.34
C ALA A 69 13.84 6.52 5.60
N VAL A 70 14.66 7.30 4.89
CA VAL A 70 16.11 7.32 5.09
C VAL A 70 16.53 8.65 5.69
N VAL A 71 17.27 8.61 6.80
CA VAL A 71 17.89 9.79 7.42
C VAL A 71 19.39 9.68 7.22
N VAL A 72 19.98 10.61 6.48
CA VAL A 72 21.43 10.68 6.25
C VAL A 72 21.97 11.86 7.03
N THR A 73 22.92 11.61 7.93
CA THR A 73 23.67 12.64 8.65
C THR A 73 25.06 12.77 8.07
N ASP A 74 25.37 13.96 7.56
CA ASP A 74 26.70 14.30 7.08
C ASP A 74 27.60 14.74 8.25
N LEU A 75 28.74 14.07 8.42
CA LEU A 75 29.79 14.43 9.36
C LEU A 75 31.15 14.60 8.66
N SER A 76 31.12 15.01 7.39
CA SER A 76 32.31 15.36 6.59
C SER A 76 33.15 16.48 7.23
N GLN A 77 34.39 16.67 6.75
CA GLN A 77 35.32 17.63 7.38
C GLN A 77 34.79 19.07 7.33
N SER A 78 33.96 19.41 6.35
CA SER A 78 33.23 20.68 6.23
C SER A 78 32.29 20.95 7.41
N GLN A 79 31.80 19.93 8.11
CA GLN A 79 30.94 20.03 9.29
C GLN A 79 31.69 20.28 10.61
N THR A 80 33.02 20.23 10.60
CA THR A 80 33.83 20.40 11.82
C THR A 80 33.96 21.86 12.26
N ILE A 81 33.61 22.80 11.37
CA ILE A 81 33.74 24.23 11.63
C ILE A 81 32.56 24.70 12.48
N ASP A 82 32.86 25.44 13.56
CA ASP A 82 31.88 26.18 14.36
C ASP A 82 30.84 25.31 15.13
N GLY A 83 31.19 24.07 15.46
CA GLY A 83 30.33 23.15 16.22
C GLY A 83 29.10 22.65 15.45
N ARG A 84 29.15 22.67 14.11
CA ARG A 84 28.06 22.20 13.24
C ARG A 84 27.85 20.69 13.33
N SER A 85 28.92 19.91 13.49
CA SER A 85 28.87 18.46 13.70
C SER A 85 28.07 18.09 14.95
N GLU A 86 28.24 18.81 16.06
CA GLU A 86 27.48 18.60 17.30
C GLU A 86 25.99 18.91 17.10
N ARG A 87 25.68 19.98 16.36
CA ARG A 87 24.30 20.33 15.97
C ARG A 87 23.68 19.27 15.06
N ALA A 88 24.40 18.78 14.06
CA ALA A 88 23.92 17.73 13.15
C ALA A 88 23.61 16.42 13.89
N VAL A 89 24.46 16.04 14.84
CA VAL A 89 24.24 14.88 15.72
C VAL A 89 23.00 15.09 16.60
N GLU A 90 22.84 16.27 17.20
CA GLU A 90 21.69 16.57 18.06
C GLU A 90 20.37 16.59 17.26
N THR A 91 20.37 17.23 16.08
CA THR A 91 19.21 17.19 15.16
C THR A 91 18.87 15.77 14.75
N GLY A 92 19.87 14.93 14.45
CA GLY A 92 19.65 13.52 14.15
C GLY A 92 19.03 12.74 15.31
N ARG A 93 19.40 13.05 16.56
CA ARG A 93 18.79 12.44 17.76
C ARG A 93 17.34 12.86 17.97
N GLN A 94 17.05 14.15 17.79
CA GLN A 94 15.69 14.68 17.92
C GLN A 94 14.78 14.06 16.85
N LEU A 95 15.23 14.07 15.60
CA LEU A 95 14.50 13.44 14.50
C LEU A 95 14.26 11.94 14.73
N LYS A 96 15.24 11.24 15.31
CA LYS A 96 15.07 9.83 15.71
C LYS A 96 14.04 9.63 16.82
N ALA A 97 13.94 10.56 17.77
CA ALA A 97 12.93 10.50 18.83
C ALA A 97 11.52 10.74 18.27
N ASP A 98 11.38 11.71 17.37
CA ASP A 98 10.11 12.06 16.73
C ASP A 98 9.63 10.92 15.83
N LEU A 99 10.50 10.41 14.94
CA LEU A 99 10.12 9.37 13.98
C LEU A 99 9.84 8.00 14.63
N LYS A 100 10.30 7.75 15.87
CA LYS A 100 9.94 6.54 16.62
C LYS A 100 8.45 6.44 16.97
N THR A 101 7.73 7.56 16.92
CA THR A 101 6.28 7.56 17.20
C THR A 101 5.44 7.09 16.01
N ALA A 102 6.01 7.08 14.79
CA ALA A 102 5.34 6.60 13.58
C ALA A 102 5.36 5.07 13.53
N LYS A 103 4.19 4.42 13.71
CA LYS A 103 4.07 2.96 13.77
C LYS A 103 4.19 2.27 12.40
N ASP A 104 3.86 2.98 11.33
CA ASP A 104 3.86 2.46 9.96
C ASP A 104 5.12 2.91 9.17
N LEU A 105 6.16 3.38 9.87
CA LEU A 105 7.38 3.90 9.26
C LEU A 105 8.63 3.22 9.82
N GLN A 106 9.38 2.57 8.93
CA GLN A 106 10.71 2.06 9.20
C GLN A 106 11.75 3.11 8.81
N VAL A 107 12.60 3.51 9.76
CA VAL A 107 13.63 4.51 9.49
C VAL A 107 15.01 3.88 9.42
N LYS A 108 15.69 4.06 8.29
CA LYS A 108 17.11 3.71 8.12
C LYS A 108 17.96 4.96 8.41
N TYR A 109 18.90 4.84 9.34
CA TYR A 109 19.82 5.92 9.69
C TYR A 109 21.19 5.62 9.09
N VAL A 110 21.72 6.55 8.31
CA VAL A 110 23.04 6.45 7.70
C VAL A 110 23.87 7.66 8.10
N THR A 111 25.15 7.45 8.37
CA THR A 111 26.07 8.51 8.75
C THR A 111 27.25 8.49 7.80
N VAL A 112 27.46 9.59 7.09
CA VAL A 112 28.60 9.78 6.20
C VAL A 112 29.74 10.36 7.02
N ARG A 113 30.92 9.73 6.94
CA ARG A 113 32.14 10.14 7.64
C ARG A 113 33.24 10.45 6.62
N PRO A 114 34.25 11.27 6.97
CA PRO A 114 35.35 11.56 6.07
C PRO A 114 36.10 10.27 5.72
N ASP A 115 36.30 10.01 4.42
CA ASP A 115 37.23 8.99 3.98
C ASP A 115 38.68 9.43 4.28
N PRO A 116 39.59 8.50 4.61
CA PRO A 116 41.01 8.81 4.81
C PRO A 116 41.75 9.18 3.51
N VAL A 117 41.09 9.06 2.35
CA VAL A 117 41.62 9.45 1.02
C VAL A 117 40.79 10.63 0.51
N PRO A 118 41.42 11.78 0.18
CA PRO A 118 40.69 12.95 -0.28
C PRO A 118 40.11 12.67 -1.67
N ASN A 119 38.78 12.56 -1.75
CA ASN A 119 38.02 12.53 -2.99
C ASN A 119 36.81 13.47 -2.85
N ASP A 120 36.52 14.21 -3.92
CA ASP A 120 35.52 15.29 -4.00
C ASP A 120 34.22 15.00 -3.22
N GLU A 121 33.94 15.86 -2.24
CA GLU A 121 33.10 15.57 -1.07
C GLU A 121 31.57 15.59 -1.32
N GLY A 122 31.09 15.89 -2.53
CA GLY A 122 29.64 15.95 -2.83
C GLY A 122 28.96 14.60 -3.13
N THR A 123 29.70 13.64 -3.71
CA THR A 123 29.13 12.39 -4.24
C THR A 123 28.82 11.35 -3.16
N GLN A 124 29.43 11.46 -1.99
CA GLN A 124 29.32 10.43 -0.95
C GLN A 124 27.93 10.39 -0.30
N LEU A 125 27.25 11.54 -0.19
CA LEU A 125 25.93 11.63 0.44
C LEU A 125 24.86 10.90 -0.38
N PHE A 126 24.84 11.13 -1.70
CA PHE A 126 23.93 10.45 -2.62
C PHE A 126 24.30 8.98 -2.81
N LYS A 127 25.59 8.65 -2.82
CA LYS A 127 26.02 7.25 -2.83
C LYS A 127 25.51 6.50 -1.59
N ALA A 128 25.67 7.08 -0.40
CA ALA A 128 25.19 6.51 0.85
C ALA A 128 23.65 6.39 0.88
N LEU A 129 22.94 7.37 0.31
CA LEU A 129 21.48 7.29 0.13
C LEU A 129 21.09 6.15 -0.82
N ASN A 130 21.74 6.02 -1.98
CA ASN A 130 21.47 4.97 -2.95
C ASN A 130 21.77 3.58 -2.40
N GLU A 131 22.86 3.43 -1.64
CA GLU A 131 23.17 2.19 -0.90
C GLU A 131 22.10 1.88 0.15
N ALA A 132 21.60 2.89 0.88
CA ALA A 132 20.52 2.69 1.85
C ALA A 132 19.20 2.24 1.21
N LEU A 133 18.96 2.68 -0.04
CA LEU A 133 17.77 2.39 -0.83
C LEU A 133 17.88 1.14 -1.70
N SER A 134 19.06 0.50 -1.82
CA SER A 134 19.25 -0.67 -2.69
C SER A 134 18.27 -1.82 -2.40
N ASP A 135 17.90 -1.95 -1.13
CA ASP A 135 17.04 -3.03 -0.63
C ASP A 135 15.61 -2.54 -0.35
N VAL A 136 15.26 -1.32 -0.79
CA VAL A 136 13.94 -0.69 -0.56
C VAL A 136 13.17 -0.67 -1.87
N PRO A 137 12.03 -1.38 -1.98
CA PRO A 137 11.15 -1.25 -3.15
C PRO A 137 10.70 0.20 -3.34
N PRO A 138 10.64 0.72 -4.58
CA PRO A 138 10.24 2.11 -4.83
C PRO A 138 8.86 2.46 -4.26
N GLU A 139 7.97 1.47 -4.23
CA GLU A 139 6.59 1.55 -3.71
C GLU A 139 6.53 1.82 -2.20
N ARG A 140 7.61 1.51 -1.46
CA ARG A 140 7.72 1.65 -0.01
C ARG A 140 8.59 2.84 0.40
N PHE A 141 9.11 3.63 -0.54
CA PHE A 141 9.95 4.77 -0.21
C PHE A 141 9.10 5.99 0.18
N ALA A 142 9.10 6.34 1.46
CA ALA A 142 8.35 7.50 1.97
C ALA A 142 9.10 8.83 1.74
N GLY A 143 10.44 8.80 1.68
CA GLY A 143 11.27 9.98 1.51
C GLY A 143 12.63 9.88 2.18
N ALA A 144 13.48 10.88 1.94
CA ALA A 144 14.79 11.00 2.53
C ALA A 144 14.97 12.35 3.21
N VAL A 145 15.62 12.35 4.38
CA VAL A 145 16.02 13.57 5.11
C VAL A 145 17.53 13.60 5.15
N LEU A 146 18.11 14.67 4.59
CA LEU A 146 19.54 14.90 4.55
C LEU A 146 19.89 16.02 5.52
N ILE A 147 20.73 15.72 6.52
CA ILE A 147 21.25 16.70 7.48
C ILE A 147 22.64 17.07 7.00
N THR A 148 22.74 18.24 6.35
CA THR A 148 23.97 18.80 5.75
C THR A 148 24.00 20.33 5.97
N ASP A 149 25.15 20.97 5.73
CA ASP A 149 25.36 22.42 5.85
C ASP A 149 25.02 23.18 4.57
N GLY A 150 24.49 22.48 3.56
CA GLY A 150 23.95 23.06 2.32
C GLY A 150 24.93 23.09 1.15
N GLN A 151 26.14 22.52 1.30
CA GLN A 151 27.07 22.32 0.19
C GLN A 151 26.87 20.93 -0.42
N VAL A 152 25.83 20.81 -1.26
CA VAL A 152 25.71 19.68 -2.19
C VAL A 152 26.30 20.16 -3.51
N HIS A 153 27.57 19.86 -3.76
CA HIS A 153 28.19 20.10 -5.06
C HIS A 153 27.87 18.91 -5.97
N ASP A 154 27.28 19.24 -7.12
CA ASP A 154 27.04 18.33 -8.25
C ASP A 154 28.30 18.25 -9.13
#